data_AF-A0A2N2DLX6-F1
#
_entry.id   AF-A0A2N2DLX6-F1
#
_cell.length_a   1.000
_cell.length_b   1.000
_cell.length_c   1.000
_cell.angle_alpha   90.00
_cell.angle_beta   90.00
_cell.angle_gamma   90.00
#
_symmetry.space_group_name_H-M   'P 1'
#
loop_
_entity.id
_entity.type
_entity.pdbx_description
1 polymer ?
#
loop_
_entity_poly.entity_id
_entity_poly.type
_entity_poly.pdbx_seq_one_letter_code
_entity_poly.pdbx_strand_id
1 'polypeptide(L)'
;MLLDDKRGISFLETLMVLSLISMVLVLGYSFYAFGARIFAIGESQTNMQRDIRLAADFITREVRNSRSLSLMDFLDSPIKENFYYIYLEHNCIKHIDQDGMESRKTDAVIEELIFELKEVPEANNRVLLRFKITGKDGEQDYILESEVLLNNISSLSPISDMSVVRYKKS
;
A
#
# COMPACT_ATOMS: atom_id res chain seq x y z
N MET A 1 -41.56 -13.70 -65.59
CA MET A 1 -40.76 -14.88 -66.03
C MET A 1 -39.31 -14.50 -65.74
N LEU A 2 -38.82 -14.78 -64.52
CA LEU A 2 -37.97 -15.93 -64.15
C LEU A 2 -36.58 -15.82 -64.82
N LEU A 3 -35.40 -15.73 -64.20
CA LEU A 3 -34.86 -15.89 -62.84
C LEU A 3 -33.58 -15.01 -62.75
N ASP A 4 -33.33 -14.24 -61.69
CA ASP A 4 -32.39 -14.56 -60.60
C ASP A 4 -30.97 -14.99 -61.08
N ASP A 5 -30.14 -14.04 -61.53
CA ASP A 5 -28.73 -14.30 -61.85
C ASP A 5 -27.86 -14.00 -60.62
N LYS A 6 -27.72 -15.03 -59.76
CA LYS A 6 -26.91 -15.04 -58.56
C LYS A 6 -25.42 -15.04 -58.94
N ARG A 7 -24.84 -13.84 -59.07
CA ARG A 7 -23.38 -13.68 -59.16
C ARG A 7 -22.76 -14.15 -57.84
N GLY A 8 -22.14 -15.33 -57.86
CA GLY A 8 -21.38 -15.84 -56.72
C GLY A 8 -20.20 -14.92 -56.40
N ILE A 9 -19.88 -14.80 -55.11
CA ILE A 9 -18.70 -14.06 -54.63
C ILE A 9 -17.46 -14.70 -55.26
N SER A 10 -16.57 -13.90 -55.85
CA SER A 10 -15.32 -14.41 -56.41
C SER A 10 -14.42 -14.93 -55.28
N PHE A 11 -13.76 -16.06 -55.48
CA PHE A 11 -12.83 -16.63 -54.48
C PHE A 11 -11.75 -15.60 -54.05
N LEU A 12 -11.28 -14.78 -55.00
CA LEU A 12 -10.32 -13.72 -54.72
C LEU A 12 -10.90 -12.61 -53.83
N GLU A 13 -12.18 -12.27 -54.02
CA GLU A 13 -12.87 -11.26 -53.22
C GLU A 13 -13.01 -11.70 -51.76
N THR A 14 -13.37 -12.97 -51.53
CA THR A 14 -13.42 -13.56 -50.19
C THR A 14 -12.05 -13.53 -49.51
N LEU A 15 -10.96 -13.83 -50.23
CA LEU A 15 -9.61 -13.79 -49.67
C LEU A 15 -9.17 -12.37 -49.29
N MET A 16 -9.53 -11.37 -50.08
CA MET A 16 -9.25 -9.96 -49.76
C MET A 16 -10.04 -9.48 -48.54
N VAL A 17 -11.32 -9.88 -48.42
CA VAL A 17 -12.13 -9.52 -47.25
C VAL A 17 -11.59 -10.20 -45.99
N LEU A 18 -11.21 -11.48 -46.07
CA LEU A 18 -10.62 -12.20 -44.94
C LEU A 18 -9.31 -11.59 -44.47
N SER A 19 -8.42 -11.20 -45.39
CA SER A 19 -7.14 -10.57 -45.02
C SER A 19 -7.35 -9.22 -44.32
N LEU A 20 -8.30 -8.42 -44.79
CA LEU A 20 -8.67 -7.16 -44.14
C LEU A 20 -9.27 -7.38 -42.74
N ILE A 21 -10.16 -8.36 -42.58
CA ILE A 21 -10.72 -8.70 -41.27
C ILE A 21 -9.62 -9.16 -40.31
N SER A 22 -8.71 -10.03 -40.75
CA SER A 22 -7.58 -10.47 -39.91
C SER A 22 -6.71 -9.30 -39.48
N MET A 23 -6.41 -8.35 -40.36
CA MET A 23 -5.65 -7.16 -40.03
C MET A 23 -6.36 -6.31 -38.95
N VAL A 24 -7.66 -6.08 -39.10
CA VAL A 24 -8.47 -5.33 -38.13
C VAL A 24 -8.50 -6.05 -36.78
N LEU A 25 -8.65 -7.37 -36.78
CA LEU A 25 -8.66 -8.18 -35.54
C LEU A 25 -7.31 -8.13 -34.81
N VAL A 26 -6.19 -8.19 -35.53
CA VAL A 26 -4.85 -8.09 -34.93
C VAL A 26 -4.66 -6.73 -34.26
N LEU A 27 -5.07 -5.65 -34.94
CA LEU A 27 -5.01 -4.30 -34.38
C LEU A 27 -5.92 -4.17 -33.14
N GLY A 28 -7.17 -4.62 -33.25
CA GLY A 28 -8.14 -4.60 -32.16
C GLY A 28 -7.65 -5.36 -30.93
N TYR A 29 -7.11 -6.57 -31.13
CA TYR A 29 -6.54 -7.37 -30.05
C TYR A 29 -5.33 -6.69 -29.40
N SER A 30 -4.47 -6.06 -30.20
CA SER A 30 -3.30 -5.34 -29.70
C SER A 30 -3.69 -4.16 -28.81
N PHE A 31 -4.69 -3.37 -29.21
CA PHE A 31 -5.24 -2.29 -28.38
C PHE A 31 -5.90 -2.81 -27.10
N TYR A 32 -6.69 -3.89 -27.20
CA TYR A 32 -7.31 -4.50 -26.04
C TYR A 32 -6.26 -5.01 -25.04
N ALA A 33 -5.28 -5.79 -25.49
CA ALA A 33 -4.23 -6.34 -24.66
C ALA A 33 -3.39 -5.23 -23.99
N PHE A 34 -3.10 -4.17 -24.75
CA PHE A 34 -2.41 -2.98 -24.21
C PHE A 34 -3.24 -2.28 -23.13
N GLY A 35 -4.53 -2.03 -23.40
CA GLY A 35 -5.44 -1.38 -22.44
C GLY A 35 -5.60 -2.19 -21.15
N ALA A 36 -5.81 -3.50 -21.27
CA ALA A 36 -5.93 -4.41 -20.14
C ALA A 36 -4.66 -4.40 -19.28
N ARG A 37 -3.48 -4.42 -19.92
CA ARG A 37 -2.20 -4.35 -19.21
C ARG A 37 -2.01 -3.04 -18.45
N ILE A 38 -2.30 -1.90 -19.09
CA ILE A 38 -2.20 -0.58 -18.44
C ILE A 38 -3.16 -0.49 -17.27
N PHE A 39 -4.40 -0.96 -17.44
CA PHE A 39 -5.39 -0.93 -16.38
C PHE A 39 -4.93 -1.76 -15.16
N ALA A 40 -4.44 -2.98 -15.39
CA ALA A 40 -3.95 -3.84 -14.32
C ALA A 40 -2.77 -3.21 -13.54
N ILE A 41 -1.83 -2.58 -14.24
CA ILE A 41 -0.70 -1.85 -13.61
C ILE A 41 -1.22 -0.67 -12.78
N GLY A 42 -2.14 0.12 -13.34
CA GLY A 42 -2.72 1.27 -12.65
C GLY A 42 -3.53 0.88 -11.40
N GLU A 43 -4.27 -0.22 -11.48
CA GLU A 43 -5.02 -0.77 -10.34
C GLU A 43 -4.08 -1.21 -9.22
N SER A 44 -3.04 -1.99 -9.53
CA SER A 44 -2.06 -2.46 -8.55
C SER A 44 -1.36 -1.30 -7.83
N GLN A 45 -0.89 -0.29 -8.59
CA GLN A 45 -0.28 0.91 -8.01
C GLN A 45 -1.26 1.70 -7.13
N THR A 46 -2.51 1.84 -7.56
CA THR A 46 -3.53 2.56 -6.80
C THR A 46 -3.84 1.85 -5.47
N ASN A 47 -3.93 0.52 -5.50
CA ASN A 47 -4.17 -0.28 -4.30
C ASN A 47 -3.00 -0.16 -3.32
N MET A 48 -1.75 -0.27 -3.80
CA MET A 48 -0.56 -0.08 -2.96
C MET A 48 -0.53 1.32 -2.30
N GLN A 49 -0.78 2.38 -3.07
CA GLN A 49 -0.83 3.73 -2.52
C GLN A 49 -1.95 3.91 -1.49
N ARG A 50 -3.11 3.30 -1.73
CA ARG A 50 -4.23 3.33 -0.79
C ARG A 50 -3.84 2.66 0.53
N ASP A 51 -3.23 1.49 0.48
CA ASP A 51 -2.84 0.74 1.67
C ASP A 51 -1.79 1.47 2.50
N ILE A 52 -0.80 2.07 1.86
CA ILE A 52 0.24 2.85 2.54
C ILE A 52 -0.36 4.08 3.21
N ARG A 53 -1.34 4.76 2.56
CA ARG A 53 -2.07 5.89 3.18
C ARG A 53 -2.94 5.44 4.34
N LEU A 54 -3.69 4.34 4.18
CA LEU A 54 -4.50 3.77 5.25
C LEU A 54 -3.66 3.39 6.48
N ALA A 55 -2.48 2.82 6.25
CA ALA A 55 -1.52 2.54 7.30
C ALA A 55 -1.02 3.81 7.99
N ALA A 56 -0.63 4.82 7.22
CA ALA A 56 -0.16 6.09 7.77
C ALA A 56 -1.24 6.78 8.62
N ASP A 57 -2.48 6.80 8.14
CA ASP A 57 -3.63 7.34 8.86
C ASP A 57 -3.94 6.53 10.13
N PHE A 58 -3.81 5.20 10.05
CA PHE A 58 -3.98 4.30 11.19
C PHE A 58 -2.92 4.56 12.27
N ILE A 59 -1.63 4.51 11.92
CA ILE A 59 -0.51 4.78 12.83
C ILE A 59 -0.69 6.15 13.48
N THR A 60 -0.94 7.19 12.67
CA THR A 60 -1.11 8.56 13.16
C THR A 60 -2.22 8.68 14.19
N ARG A 61 -3.38 8.07 13.92
CA ARG A 61 -4.54 8.12 14.82
C ARG A 61 -4.27 7.40 16.14
N GLU A 62 -3.59 6.28 16.07
CA GLU A 62 -3.29 5.44 17.23
C GLU A 62 -2.24 6.07 18.16
N VAL A 63 -1.19 6.67 17.59
CA VAL A 63 -0.05 7.19 18.37
C VAL A 63 -0.23 8.64 18.84
N ARG A 64 -1.00 9.47 18.12
CA ARG A 64 -1.13 10.93 18.38
C ARG A 64 -1.53 11.26 19.82
N ASN A 65 -2.45 10.50 20.40
CA ASN A 65 -2.94 10.69 21.77
C ASN A 65 -2.48 9.58 22.73
N SER A 66 -1.41 8.87 22.38
CA SER A 66 -0.84 7.84 23.25
C SER A 66 -0.27 8.46 24.52
N ARG A 67 -0.51 7.80 25.67
CA ARG A 67 -0.01 8.22 26.99
C ARG A 67 1.44 7.83 27.22
N SER A 68 1.86 6.73 26.61
CA SER A 68 3.25 6.27 26.60
C SER A 68 3.56 5.64 25.27
N LEU A 69 4.78 5.81 24.78
CA LEU A 69 5.26 5.26 23.53
C LEU A 69 6.72 4.81 23.70
N SER A 70 7.06 3.67 23.11
CA SER A 70 8.40 3.10 23.09
C SER A 70 8.65 2.50 21.72
N LEU A 71 9.78 2.83 21.10
CA LEU A 71 10.23 2.18 19.87
C LEU A 71 11.15 1.01 20.19
N MET A 72 11.07 -0.06 19.40
CA MET A 72 11.77 -1.32 19.61
C MET A 72 12.09 -1.98 18.26
N ASP A 73 13.14 -2.80 18.20
CA ASP A 73 13.49 -3.57 16.99
C ASP A 73 12.69 -4.87 16.86
N PHE A 74 12.16 -5.37 17.98
CA PHE A 74 11.46 -6.65 18.06
C PHE A 74 10.27 -6.54 19.01
N LEU A 75 9.26 -7.37 18.77
CA LEU A 75 8.11 -7.51 19.66
C LEU A 75 8.54 -8.04 21.03
N ASP A 76 7.82 -7.60 22.07
CA ASP A 76 7.97 -8.17 23.41
C ASP A 76 7.62 -9.67 23.38
N SER A 77 8.43 -10.50 24.05
CA SER A 77 8.14 -11.93 24.24
C SER A 77 8.24 -12.28 25.73
N PRO A 78 7.13 -12.59 26.42
CA PRO A 78 5.75 -12.57 25.92
C PRO A 78 5.22 -11.15 25.66
N ILE A 79 4.19 -11.04 24.81
CA ILE A 79 3.46 -9.79 24.59
C ILE A 79 2.91 -9.30 25.93
N LYS A 80 3.18 -8.04 26.27
CA LYS A 80 2.69 -7.45 27.52
C LYS A 80 1.24 -7.03 27.36
N GLU A 81 0.40 -7.47 28.29
CA GLU A 81 -0.99 -7.03 28.42
C GLU A 81 -1.08 -5.51 28.62
N ASN A 82 -2.22 -4.93 28.22
CA ASN A 82 -2.51 -3.49 28.36
C ASN A 82 -1.55 -2.59 27.55
N PHE A 83 -0.87 -3.14 26.56
CA PHE A 83 -0.09 -2.39 25.57
C PHE A 83 -0.61 -2.70 24.18
N TYR A 84 -0.53 -1.70 23.31
CA TYR A 84 -0.78 -1.84 21.89
C TYR A 84 0.55 -1.92 21.15
N TYR A 85 0.58 -2.68 20.06
CA TYR A 85 1.78 -2.84 19.23
C TYR A 85 1.45 -2.60 17.78
N ILE A 86 2.33 -1.89 17.06
CA ILE A 86 2.31 -1.76 15.61
C ILE A 86 3.66 -2.22 15.09
N TYR A 87 3.65 -3.12 14.12
CA TYR A 87 4.85 -3.69 13.52
C TYR A 87 4.55 -4.19 12.11
N LEU A 88 5.62 -4.45 11.37
CA LEU A 88 5.56 -5.10 10.07
C LEU A 88 5.87 -6.59 10.23
N GLU A 89 5.02 -7.44 9.67
CA GLU A 89 5.30 -8.87 9.57
C GLU A 89 4.63 -9.44 8.31
N HIS A 90 5.34 -10.32 7.60
CA HIS A 90 4.84 -10.92 6.35
C HIS A 90 4.36 -9.87 5.33
N ASN A 91 5.11 -8.77 5.21
CA ASN A 91 4.81 -7.61 4.36
C ASN A 91 3.48 -6.90 4.65
N CYS A 92 2.92 -7.12 5.84
CA CYS A 92 1.68 -6.53 6.29
C CYS A 92 1.91 -5.75 7.58
N ILE A 93 1.33 -4.56 7.67
CA ILE A 93 1.29 -3.85 8.94
C ILE A 93 0.24 -4.54 9.82
N LYS A 94 0.71 -4.98 10.99
CA LYS A 94 -0.09 -5.65 12.00
C LYS A 94 -0.24 -4.77 13.24
N HIS A 95 -1.31 -5.05 13.96
CA HIS A 95 -1.64 -4.35 15.18
C HIS A 95 -2.10 -5.35 16.23
N ILE A 96 -1.47 -5.31 17.40
CA ILE A 96 -1.94 -6.06 18.58
C ILE A 96 -2.65 -5.07 19.49
N ASP A 97 -3.86 -5.43 19.93
CA ASP A 97 -4.61 -4.66 20.90
C ASP A 97 -4.21 -4.94 22.36
N GLN A 98 -4.84 -4.23 23.29
CA GLN A 98 -4.58 -4.36 24.73
C GLN A 98 -4.85 -5.76 25.28
N ASP A 99 -5.71 -6.54 24.61
CA ASP A 99 -6.14 -7.90 24.98
C ASP A 99 -5.23 -8.95 24.31
N GLY A 100 -4.23 -8.52 23.55
CA GLY A 100 -3.31 -9.38 22.83
C GLY A 100 -3.86 -9.92 21.51
N MET A 101 -5.01 -9.41 21.03
CA MET A 101 -5.55 -9.83 19.74
C MET A 101 -4.81 -9.14 18.60
N GLU A 102 -4.28 -9.94 17.69
CA GLU A 102 -3.62 -9.48 16.48
C GLU A 102 -4.63 -9.22 15.36
N SER A 103 -4.47 -8.09 14.67
CA SER A 103 -5.26 -7.73 13.49
C SER A 103 -4.36 -7.17 12.38
N ARG A 104 -4.68 -7.54 11.14
CA ARG A 104 -4.02 -7.04 9.94
C ARG A 104 -4.63 -5.70 9.52
N LYS A 105 -3.80 -4.73 9.12
CA LYS A 105 -4.24 -3.37 8.73
C LYS A 105 -3.99 -3.01 7.26
N THR A 106 -3.12 -3.73 6.57
CA THR A 106 -2.83 -3.55 5.14
C THR A 106 -2.79 -4.88 4.41
N ASP A 107 -2.85 -4.85 3.09
CA ASP A 107 -2.46 -6.00 2.28
C ASP A 107 -0.93 -6.24 2.32
N ALA A 108 -0.48 -7.32 1.68
CA ALA A 108 0.89 -7.84 1.77
C ALA A 108 1.81 -7.14 0.76
N VAL A 109 1.83 -5.82 0.82
CA VAL A 109 2.48 -4.93 -0.16
C VAL A 109 3.53 -4.02 0.47
N ILE A 110 3.71 -4.10 1.80
CA ILE A 110 4.63 -3.25 2.56
C ILE A 110 5.95 -3.99 2.73
N GLU A 111 7.04 -3.46 2.22
CA GLU A 111 8.37 -4.06 2.38
C GLU A 111 9.08 -3.60 3.64
N GLU A 112 8.87 -2.34 4.03
CA GLU A 112 9.62 -1.71 5.11
C GLU A 112 8.72 -0.77 5.91
N LEU A 113 8.88 -0.81 7.23
CA LEU A 113 8.27 0.11 8.18
C LEU A 113 9.32 0.51 9.20
N ILE A 114 9.67 1.79 9.22
CA ILE A 114 10.68 2.34 10.12
C ILE A 114 10.08 3.48 10.94
N PHE A 115 10.42 3.53 12.21
CA PHE A 115 10.04 4.55 13.17
C PHE A 115 11.26 5.30 13.72
N GLU A 116 11.09 6.60 13.90
CA GLU A 116 12.10 7.49 14.47
C GLU A 116 11.43 8.49 15.43
N LEU A 117 11.99 8.67 16.61
CA LEU A 117 11.61 9.72 17.56
C LEU A 117 12.57 10.90 17.45
N LYS A 118 12.00 12.09 17.33
CA LYS A 118 12.71 13.37 17.39
C LYS A 118 12.14 14.23 18.49
N GLU A 119 13.02 14.88 19.24
CA GLU A 119 12.63 15.96 20.13
C GLU A 119 12.62 17.28 19.34
N VAL A 120 11.65 18.15 19.64
CA VAL A 120 11.56 19.50 19.06
C VAL A 120 11.78 20.52 20.18
N PRO A 121 13.05 20.96 20.40
CA PRO A 121 13.38 21.87 21.48
C PRO A 121 12.62 23.20 21.40
N GLU A 122 12.38 23.67 20.18
CA GLU A 122 11.74 24.98 19.90
C GLU A 122 10.21 24.99 20.17
N ALA A 123 9.59 23.83 20.40
CA ALA A 123 8.14 23.69 20.51
C ALA A 123 7.68 23.21 21.90
N ASN A 124 8.17 23.82 22.98
CA ASN A 124 7.86 23.44 24.38
C ASN A 124 8.19 21.98 24.71
N ASN A 125 9.35 21.49 24.28
CA ASN A 125 9.81 20.13 24.58
C ASN A 125 8.83 19.04 24.10
N ARG A 126 8.30 19.18 22.89
CA ARG A 126 7.40 18.18 22.31
C ARG A 126 8.16 17.10 21.57
N VAL A 127 7.57 15.91 21.51
CA VAL A 127 8.13 14.76 20.80
C VAL A 127 7.36 14.55 19.49
N LEU A 128 8.10 14.37 18.41
CA LEU A 128 7.62 13.93 17.10
C LEU A 128 7.96 12.46 16.90
N LEU A 129 6.97 11.68 16.47
CA LEU A 129 7.19 10.37 15.86
C LEU A 129 7.19 10.55 14.35
N ARG A 130 8.34 10.33 13.72
CA ARG A 130 8.45 10.14 12.28
C ARG A 130 8.32 8.65 11.97
N PHE A 131 7.64 8.33 10.87
CA PHE A 131 7.64 6.97 10.34
C PHE A 131 7.72 6.97 8.82
N LYS A 132 8.37 5.94 8.28
CA LYS A 132 8.53 5.68 6.86
C LYS A 132 7.91 4.33 6.53
N ILE A 133 7.05 4.31 5.51
CA ILE A 133 6.44 3.10 4.96
C ILE A 133 6.91 2.97 3.52
N THR A 134 7.57 1.87 3.20
CA THR A 134 7.97 1.53 1.83
C THR A 134 7.13 0.34 1.38
N GLY A 135 6.40 0.49 0.27
CA GLY A 135 5.79 -0.64 -0.43
C GLY A 135 6.37 -0.78 -1.82
N LYS A 136 6.25 -1.98 -2.38
CA LYS A 136 6.81 -2.32 -3.69
C LYS A 136 5.81 -3.07 -4.55
N ASP A 137 5.73 -2.65 -5.81
CA ASP A 137 4.96 -3.33 -6.86
C ASP A 137 5.86 -3.51 -8.10
N GLY A 138 6.37 -4.73 -8.28
CA GLY A 138 7.36 -5.05 -9.30
C GLY A 138 8.67 -4.29 -9.08
N GLU A 139 9.03 -3.42 -10.03
CA GLU A 139 10.24 -2.57 -9.96
C GLU A 139 9.95 -1.17 -9.39
N GLN A 140 8.69 -0.87 -9.05
CA GLN A 140 8.29 0.45 -8.58
C GLN A 140 8.14 0.46 -7.06
N ASP A 141 9.01 1.21 -6.40
CA ASP A 141 8.88 1.51 -4.97
C ASP A 141 7.94 2.72 -4.78
N TYR A 142 7.13 2.66 -3.72
CA TYR A 142 6.37 3.78 -3.21
C TYR A 142 6.71 3.99 -1.74
N ILE A 143 7.19 5.20 -1.42
CA ILE A 143 7.63 5.58 -0.09
C ILE A 143 6.71 6.68 0.42
N LEU A 144 6.20 6.51 1.64
CA LEU A 144 5.48 7.54 2.38
C LEU A 144 6.20 7.80 3.70
N GLU A 145 6.59 9.05 3.91
CA GLU A 145 7.09 9.55 5.18
C GLU A 145 6.04 10.46 5.82
N SER A 146 5.84 10.30 7.13
CA SER A 146 4.90 11.10 7.90
C SER A 146 5.45 11.39 9.28
N GLU A 147 4.98 12.49 9.86
CA GLU A 147 5.36 12.96 11.18
C GLU A 147 4.13 13.24 12.03
N VAL A 148 4.19 12.80 13.29
CA VAL A 148 3.08 12.90 14.23
C VAL A 148 3.58 13.49 15.52
N LEU A 149 3.02 14.64 15.88
CA LEU A 149 3.21 15.25 17.19
C LEU A 149 2.47 14.41 18.25
N LEU A 150 3.20 14.00 19.29
CA LEU A 150 2.65 13.22 20.40
C LEU A 150 2.07 14.19 21.44
N ASN A 151 0.75 14.26 21.55
CA ASN A 151 0.08 15.29 22.35
C ASN A 151 0.28 15.12 23.87
N ASN A 152 0.40 13.87 24.33
CA ASN A 152 0.45 13.53 25.76
C ASN A 152 1.86 13.16 26.24
N ILE A 153 2.88 13.29 25.39
CA ILE A 153 4.26 12.89 25.69
C ILE A 153 5.18 14.10 25.48
N SER A 154 5.82 14.53 26.57
CA SER A 154 6.64 15.76 26.62
C SER A 154 8.14 15.51 26.75
N SER A 155 8.60 14.26 26.74
CA SER A 155 10.02 13.91 26.76
C SER A 155 10.21 12.43 26.43
N LEU A 156 10.95 12.13 25.38
CA LEU A 156 11.46 10.80 25.04
C LEU A 156 12.83 10.98 24.41
N SER A 157 13.76 10.08 24.73
CA SER A 157 15.08 10.06 24.09
C SER A 157 14.92 9.82 22.58
N PRO A 158 15.61 10.58 21.72
CA PRO A 158 15.66 10.30 20.29
C PRO A 158 16.16 8.88 20.02
N ILE A 159 15.52 8.20 19.10
CA ILE A 159 15.87 6.85 18.64
C ILE A 159 15.38 6.68 17.21
N SER A 160 16.16 6.03 16.36
CA SER A 160 15.85 5.82 14.93
C SER A 160 15.88 4.34 14.57
N ASP A 161 15.42 4.04 13.35
CA ASP A 161 15.59 2.74 12.70
C ASP A 161 14.91 1.56 13.42
N MET A 162 13.85 1.86 14.18
CA MET A 162 13.09 0.87 14.92
C MET A 162 11.91 0.36 14.08
N SER A 163 11.58 -0.92 14.17
CA SER A 163 10.53 -1.55 13.36
C SER A 163 9.19 -1.73 14.10
N VAL A 164 9.20 -1.58 15.44
CA VAL A 164 8.04 -1.80 16.31
C VAL A 164 7.75 -0.55 17.14
N VAL A 165 6.47 -0.17 17.19
CA VAL A 165 5.94 0.81 18.14
C VAL A 165 5.12 0.09 19.19
N ARG A 166 5.49 0.24 20.46
CA ARG A 166 4.66 -0.13 21.61
C ARG A 166 4.08 1.13 22.24
N TYR A 167 2.78 1.17 22.48
CA TYR A 167 2.13 2.34 23.07
C TYR A 167 0.96 1.99 24.01
N LYS A 168 0.53 2.96 24.81
CA LYS A 168 -0.71 2.91 25.61
C LYS A 168 -1.62 4.05 25.21
N LYS A 169 -2.92 3.78 25.12
CA LYS A 169 -3.93 4.83 24.94
C LYS A 169 -4.15 5.59 26.25
N SER A 170 -4.59 6.84 26.12
CA SER A 170 -4.98 7.69 27.25
C SER A 170 -6.26 7.21 27.91
#